data_AF-A6IK84-F1
#
_entry.id   AF-A6IK84-F1
#
_cell.length_a   1.000
_cell.length_b   1.000
_cell.length_c   1.000
_cell.angle_alpha   90.00
_cell.angle_beta   90.00
_cell.angle_gamma   90.00
#
_symmetry.space_group_name_H-M   'P 1'
#
loop_
_entity.id
_entity.type
_entity.pdbx_description
1 polymer ?
#
loop_
_entity_poly.entity_id
_entity_poly.type
_entity_poly.pdbx_seq_one_letter_code
_entity_poly.pdbx_strand_id
1 'polypeptide(L)'
;MPHGVRDAARVSTKPSISGPQPWGCPSLTRDPDPHLLLPGDSTSTRTGPGYGSETTGHTELEAELEGIQQQLQHYQTTKQNLWSCQRQANSLRRWLELSQEEPSCEDLHLEEQVKTELEEVELQIQQLAKELEAQRQPVGTCIARVRALRRALC
;
A
#
# COMPACT_ATOMS: atom_id res chain seq x y z
N MET A 1 38.46 60.40 -2.41
CA MET A 1 39.56 59.65 -1.75
C MET A 1 39.45 59.91 -0.25
N PRO A 2 39.53 58.90 0.65
CA PRO A 2 39.64 57.45 0.45
C PRO A 2 38.28 56.75 0.68
N HIS A 3 37.80 55.82 -0.15
CA HIS A 3 38.19 54.43 -0.43
C HIS A 3 38.26 53.50 0.78
N GLY A 4 37.31 52.57 0.81
CA GLY A 4 37.29 51.38 1.65
C GLY A 4 36.38 50.32 1.04
N VAL A 5 36.69 49.89 -0.19
CA VAL A 5 36.16 48.66 -0.79
C VAL A 5 36.83 47.50 -0.08
N ARG A 6 36.05 46.52 0.37
CA ARG A 6 36.56 45.18 0.62
C ARG A 6 35.51 44.13 0.25
N ASP A 7 35.72 43.60 -0.94
CA ASP A 7 35.21 42.32 -1.41
C ASP A 7 35.59 41.20 -0.42
N ALA A 8 34.64 40.31 -0.17
CA ALA A 8 34.93 38.95 0.24
C ALA A 8 33.83 38.01 -0.28
N ALA A 9 34.11 37.49 -1.47
CA ALA A 9 33.69 36.21 -2.05
C ALA A 9 32.52 35.47 -1.39
N ARG A 10 31.39 35.44 -2.11
CA ARG A 10 30.39 34.39 -1.97
C ARG A 10 31.01 33.05 -2.38
N VAL A 11 31.30 32.18 -1.42
CA VAL A 11 31.53 30.75 -1.68
C VAL A 11 30.19 30.06 -1.48
N SER A 12 29.42 29.95 -2.58
CA SER A 12 28.22 29.12 -2.64
C SER A 12 28.63 27.73 -3.14
N THR A 13 28.98 26.85 -2.21
CA THR A 13 29.19 25.43 -2.50
C THR A 13 27.87 24.81 -2.93
N LYS A 14 27.78 24.57 -4.24
CA LYS A 14 26.76 23.75 -4.92
C LYS A 14 26.80 22.32 -4.35
N PRO A 15 25.70 21.77 -3.80
CA PRO A 15 25.62 20.34 -3.57
C PRO A 15 25.47 19.64 -4.93
N SER A 16 26.50 18.88 -5.31
CA SER A 16 26.38 17.88 -6.39
C SER A 16 25.46 16.77 -5.91
N ILE A 17 24.20 16.81 -6.33
CA ILE A 17 23.28 15.70 -6.22
C ILE A 17 23.70 14.68 -7.28
N SER A 18 24.30 13.58 -6.84
CA SER A 18 24.51 12.39 -7.67
C SER A 18 23.17 11.89 -8.18
N GLY A 19 23.02 11.81 -9.49
CA GLY A 19 21.80 11.35 -10.16
C GLY A 19 21.42 9.90 -9.84
N PRO A 20 20.17 9.52 -10.12
CA PRO A 20 19.62 8.21 -9.77
C PRO A 20 20.25 7.07 -10.57
N GLN A 21 20.58 5.99 -9.86
CA GLN A 21 20.96 4.68 -10.41
C GLN A 21 19.86 4.13 -11.33
N PRO A 22 20.19 3.67 -12.55
CA PRO A 22 19.27 2.88 -13.35
C PRO A 22 19.05 1.52 -12.68
N TRP A 23 17.80 1.13 -12.49
CA TRP A 23 17.42 -0.22 -12.08
C TRP A 23 18.05 -1.24 -13.03
N GLY A 24 19.03 -1.99 -12.51
CA GLY A 24 19.54 -3.17 -13.18
C GLY A 24 18.55 -4.32 -13.01
N CYS A 25 17.94 -4.75 -14.10
CA CYS A 25 17.34 -6.08 -14.18
C CYS A 25 18.47 -7.13 -14.10
N PRO A 26 18.42 -8.13 -13.21
CA PRO A 26 19.20 -9.33 -13.42
C PRO A 26 18.43 -10.23 -14.39
N SER A 27 18.86 -10.24 -15.65
CA SER A 27 18.55 -11.30 -16.59
C SER A 27 19.75 -12.23 -16.71
N LEU A 28 19.46 -13.53 -16.94
CA LEU A 28 20.37 -14.66 -17.22
C LEU A 28 20.89 -15.32 -15.92
N THR A 29 20.77 -16.63 -15.69
CA THR A 29 20.70 -17.79 -16.60
C THR A 29 20.44 -19.01 -15.71
N ARG A 30 19.49 -19.88 -16.03
CA ARG A 30 19.59 -21.29 -15.62
C ARG A 30 18.92 -22.16 -16.67
N ASP A 31 19.75 -22.92 -17.36
CA ASP A 31 19.38 -23.98 -18.29
C ASP A 31 18.37 -24.97 -17.68
N PRO A 32 17.48 -25.57 -18.50
CA PRO A 32 16.84 -26.81 -18.15
C PRO A 32 17.81 -27.96 -18.44
N ASP A 33 18.24 -28.67 -17.40
CA ASP A 33 18.84 -30.01 -17.53
C ASP A 33 17.70 -31.04 -17.63
N PRO A 34 17.52 -31.78 -18.75
CA PRO A 34 16.50 -32.79 -18.88
C PRO A 34 17.16 -34.17 -18.85
N HIS A 35 17.71 -34.56 -17.71
CA HIS A 35 18.15 -35.93 -17.52
C HIS A 35 17.57 -36.55 -16.26
N LEU A 36 16.62 -37.46 -16.50
CA LEU A 36 16.37 -38.69 -15.73
C LEU A 36 15.79 -38.40 -14.32
N LEU A 37 14.57 -38.82 -14.02
CA LEU A 37 14.33 -40.17 -13.54
C LEU A 37 12.82 -40.49 -13.61
N LEU A 38 12.48 -41.58 -14.29
CA LEU A 38 11.23 -42.31 -14.14
C LEU A 38 11.13 -42.86 -12.70
N PRO A 39 9.96 -42.81 -12.07
CA PRO A 39 9.50 -43.84 -11.14
C PRO A 39 8.45 -44.67 -11.89
N GLY A 40 8.72 -45.91 -12.29
CA GLY A 40 9.01 -47.00 -11.36
C GLY A 40 7.69 -47.69 -11.02
N ASP A 41 7.19 -48.50 -11.95
CA ASP A 41 6.00 -49.32 -11.77
C ASP A 41 6.17 -50.22 -10.54
N SER A 42 5.42 -49.93 -9.48
CA SER A 42 5.32 -50.79 -8.30
C SER A 42 3.86 -51.15 -8.10
N THR A 43 3.45 -52.26 -8.72
CA THR A 43 2.28 -53.02 -8.30
C THR A 43 2.51 -53.51 -6.87
N SER A 44 1.83 -52.93 -5.88
CA SER A 44 1.36 -53.71 -4.73
C SER A 44 0.36 -52.94 -3.87
N THR A 45 -0.86 -53.42 -3.93
CA THR A 45 -1.95 -53.33 -2.95
C THR A 45 -1.50 -53.07 -1.51
N ARG A 46 -1.82 -51.88 -1.00
CA ARG A 46 -2.37 -51.72 0.36
C ARG A 46 -3.13 -50.41 0.45
N THR A 47 -4.46 -50.49 0.33
CA THR A 47 -5.38 -49.48 0.85
C THR A 47 -5.11 -49.34 2.34
N GLY A 48 -4.25 -48.38 2.70
CA GLY A 48 -4.03 -47.94 4.07
C GLY A 48 -5.10 -46.91 4.45
N PRO A 49 -5.71 -47.02 5.64
CA PRO A 49 -6.78 -46.10 6.04
C PRO A 49 -6.19 -44.73 6.41
N GLY A 50 -6.76 -43.69 5.82
CA GLY A 50 -6.95 -42.36 6.42
C GLY A 50 -5.73 -41.65 7.01
N TYR A 51 -4.88 -41.07 6.17
CA TYR A 51 -3.91 -40.02 6.57
C TYR A 51 -4.02 -38.74 5.71
N GLY A 52 -5.09 -38.62 4.91
CA GLY A 52 -5.29 -37.48 4.01
C GLY A 52 -6.26 -36.41 4.53
N SER A 53 -6.95 -36.64 5.66
CA SER A 53 -8.04 -35.75 6.09
C SER A 53 -7.58 -34.66 7.06
N GLU A 54 -6.59 -34.94 7.92
CA GLU A 54 -6.09 -33.99 8.93
C GLU A 54 -5.18 -32.93 8.32
N THR A 55 -4.30 -33.33 7.40
CA THR A 55 -3.39 -32.43 6.68
C THR A 55 -4.14 -31.44 5.79
N THR A 56 -5.20 -31.89 5.11
CA THR A 56 -6.06 -31.02 4.29
C THR A 56 -6.85 -30.02 5.13
N GLY A 57 -7.39 -30.45 6.28
CA GLY A 57 -8.10 -29.55 7.19
C GLY A 57 -7.21 -28.46 7.81
N HIS A 58 -5.95 -28.79 8.09
CA HIS A 58 -4.96 -27.81 8.55
C HIS A 58 -4.68 -26.74 7.49
N THR A 59 -4.42 -27.17 6.25
CA THR A 59 -4.14 -26.23 5.15
C THR A 59 -5.32 -25.33 4.81
N GLU A 60 -6.56 -25.83 4.92
CA GLU A 60 -7.77 -25.04 4.69
C GLU A 60 -7.99 -23.99 5.78
N LEU A 61 -7.75 -24.36 7.05
CA LEU A 61 -7.81 -23.44 8.17
C LEU A 61 -6.76 -22.33 8.08
N GLU A 62 -5.53 -22.65 7.69
CA GLU A 62 -4.47 -21.66 7.47
C GLU A 62 -4.84 -20.66 6.37
N ALA A 63 -5.33 -21.16 5.22
CA ALA A 63 -5.77 -20.31 4.12
C ALA A 63 -6.94 -19.40 4.52
N GLU A 64 -7.89 -19.92 5.31
CA GLU A 64 -8.97 -19.10 5.84
C GLU A 64 -8.48 -18.00 6.79
N LEU A 65 -7.56 -18.32 7.71
CA LEU A 65 -6.98 -17.34 8.63
C LEU A 65 -6.19 -16.27 7.90
N GLU A 66 -5.44 -16.64 6.86
CA GLU A 66 -4.73 -15.70 6.00
C GLU A 66 -5.70 -14.78 5.26
N GLY A 67 -6.78 -15.33 4.68
CA GLY A 67 -7.84 -14.53 4.05
C GLY A 67 -8.50 -13.55 5.03
N ILE A 68 -8.78 -13.98 6.27
CA ILE A 68 -9.31 -13.11 7.32
C ILE A 68 -8.30 -12.00 7.66
N GLN A 69 -7.02 -12.34 7.80
CA GLN A 69 -5.97 -11.36 8.10
C GLN A 69 -5.85 -10.31 6.99
N GLN A 70 -5.80 -10.73 5.73
CA GLN A 70 -5.73 -9.85 4.57
C GLN A 70 -6.94 -8.89 4.53
N GLN A 71 -8.15 -9.42 4.77
CA GLN A 71 -9.36 -8.60 4.74
C GLN A 71 -9.40 -7.57 5.87
N LEU A 72 -8.97 -7.94 7.08
CA LEU A 72 -8.87 -7.01 8.20
C LEU A 72 -7.77 -5.97 8.01
N GLN A 73 -6.64 -6.36 7.41
CA GLN A 73 -5.56 -5.44 7.06
C GLN A 73 -6.02 -4.44 6.01
N HIS A 74 -6.69 -4.90 4.95
CA HIS A 74 -7.25 -4.02 3.92
C HIS A 74 -8.20 -3.00 4.53
N TYR A 75 -9.14 -3.44 5.38
CA TYR A 75 -10.04 -2.53 6.10
C TYR A 75 -9.29 -1.48 6.94
N GLN A 76 -8.22 -1.87 7.64
CA GLN A 76 -7.39 -0.93 8.40
C GLN A 76 -6.67 0.09 7.50
N THR A 77 -6.08 -0.38 6.39
CA THR A 77 -5.42 0.48 5.41
C THR A 77 -6.41 1.47 4.79
N THR A 78 -7.60 1.03 4.37
CA THR A 78 -8.65 1.91 3.82
C THR A 78 -9.08 2.97 4.83
N LYS A 79 -9.18 2.64 6.13
CA LYS A 79 -9.43 3.63 7.19
C LYS A 79 -8.31 4.65 7.35
N GLN A 80 -7.06 4.20 7.30
CA GLN A 80 -5.89 5.09 7.40
C GLN A 80 -5.81 6.03 6.19
N ASN A 81 -6.05 5.50 4.99
CA ASN A 81 -6.10 6.28 3.76
C ASN A 81 -7.18 7.35 3.84
N LEU A 82 -8.40 7.00 4.27
CA LEU A 82 -9.49 7.96 4.43
C LEU A 82 -9.09 9.11 5.36
N TRP A 83 -8.48 8.81 6.51
CA TRP A 83 -8.00 9.83 7.44
C TRP A 83 -6.91 10.72 6.83
N SER A 84 -5.97 10.12 6.08
CA SER A 84 -4.93 10.87 5.38
C SER A 84 -5.52 11.82 4.33
N CYS A 85 -6.42 11.33 3.48
CA CYS A 85 -7.10 12.15 2.48
C CYS A 85 -7.91 13.28 3.12
N GLN A 86 -8.63 13.02 4.22
CA GLN A 86 -9.35 14.06 4.96
C GLN A 86 -8.41 15.14 5.50
N ARG A 87 -7.25 14.77 6.01
CA ARG A 87 -6.23 15.73 6.46
C ARG A 87 -5.65 16.54 5.32
N GLN A 88 -5.39 15.91 4.18
CA GLN A 88 -4.91 16.60 2.97
C GLN A 88 -5.96 17.61 2.49
N ALA A 89 -7.22 17.20 2.33
CA ALA A 89 -8.31 18.08 1.94
C ALA A 89 -8.44 19.29 2.89
N ASN A 90 -8.36 19.09 4.20
CA ASN A 90 -8.40 20.18 5.16
C ASN A 90 -7.19 21.14 5.02
N SER A 91 -6.02 20.62 4.67
CA SER A 91 -4.82 21.43 4.44
C SER A 91 -4.95 22.26 3.17
N LEU A 92 -5.44 21.65 2.07
CA LEU A 92 -5.68 22.32 0.79
C LEU A 92 -6.75 23.41 0.92
N ARG A 93 -7.89 23.12 1.58
CA ARG A 93 -8.93 24.11 1.88
C ARG A 93 -8.35 25.30 2.64
N ARG A 94 -7.56 25.02 3.68
CA ARG A 94 -6.95 26.09 4.49
C ARG A 94 -5.95 26.92 3.69
N TRP A 95 -5.17 26.29 2.81
CA TRP A 95 -4.27 27.03 1.94
C TRP A 95 -5.05 27.95 0.98
N LEU A 96 -6.15 27.46 0.38
CA LEU A 96 -7.03 28.26 -0.49
C LEU A 96 -7.75 29.39 0.25
N GLU A 97 -8.12 29.20 1.51
CA GLU A 97 -8.67 30.27 2.35
C GLU A 97 -7.66 31.41 2.53
N LEU A 98 -6.41 31.05 2.83
CA LEU A 98 -5.32 32.01 3.04
C LEU A 98 -4.88 32.71 1.75
N SER A 99 -4.91 32.03 0.61
CA SER A 99 -4.49 32.62 -0.68
C SER A 99 -5.50 33.67 -1.18
N GLN A 100 -6.78 33.49 -0.90
CA GLN A 100 -7.85 34.44 -1.26
C GLN A 100 -7.78 35.76 -0.47
N GLU A 101 -7.14 35.77 0.69
CA GLU A 101 -7.02 36.94 1.56
C GLU A 101 -5.97 37.94 1.03
N GLU A 102 -4.97 37.47 0.28
CA GLU A 102 -3.96 38.30 -0.37
C GLU A 102 -3.63 37.77 -1.79
N PRO A 103 -4.54 37.99 -2.77
CA PRO A 103 -4.41 37.39 -4.09
C PRO A 103 -3.29 38.06 -4.89
N SER A 104 -2.20 37.31 -5.14
CA SER A 104 -1.17 37.66 -6.10
C SER A 104 -1.52 37.14 -7.50
N CYS A 105 -1.23 37.92 -8.54
CA CYS A 105 -1.44 37.51 -9.94
C CYS A 105 -0.65 36.24 -10.31
N GLU A 106 0.49 36.00 -9.66
CA GLU A 106 1.32 34.80 -9.87
C GLU A 106 0.74 33.55 -9.18
N ASP A 107 -0.01 33.75 -8.09
CA ASP A 107 -0.57 32.66 -7.29
C ASP A 107 -1.88 32.11 -7.87
N LEU A 108 -2.54 32.85 -8.77
CA LEU A 108 -3.79 32.40 -9.42
C LEU A 108 -3.68 31.04 -10.11
N HIS A 109 -2.52 30.74 -10.72
CA HIS A 109 -2.31 29.43 -11.35
C HIS A 109 -2.16 28.31 -10.32
N LEU A 110 -1.47 28.58 -9.22
CA LEU A 110 -1.30 27.65 -8.11
C LEU A 110 -2.64 27.41 -7.41
N GLU A 111 -3.47 28.44 -7.27
CA GLU A 111 -4.83 28.30 -6.75
C GLU A 111 -5.70 27.36 -7.58
N GLU A 112 -5.70 27.50 -8.91
CA GLU A 112 -6.47 26.58 -9.76
C GLU A 112 -5.92 25.15 -9.72
N GLN A 113 -4.61 24.99 -9.64
CA GLN A 113 -4.01 23.68 -9.45
C GLN A 113 -4.45 23.06 -8.11
N VAL A 114 -4.43 23.83 -7.02
CA VAL A 114 -4.81 23.37 -5.68
C VAL A 114 -6.30 23.07 -5.60
N LYS A 115 -7.17 23.82 -6.29
CA LYS A 115 -8.60 23.49 -6.42
C LYS A 115 -8.80 22.15 -7.12
N THR A 116 -8.09 21.93 -8.23
CA THR A 116 -8.15 20.66 -8.96
C THR A 116 -7.70 19.49 -8.07
N GLU A 117 -6.57 19.64 -7.36
CA GLU A 117 -6.10 18.62 -6.41
C GLU A 117 -7.13 18.36 -5.29
N LEU A 118 -7.76 19.42 -4.76
CA LEU A 118 -8.79 19.29 -3.73
C LEU A 118 -9.99 18.48 -4.25
N GLU A 119 -10.46 18.74 -5.47
CA GLU A 119 -11.54 17.97 -6.10
C GLU A 119 -11.19 16.49 -6.24
N GLU A 120 -9.96 16.17 -6.67
CA GLU A 120 -9.48 14.79 -6.77
C GLU A 120 -9.45 14.09 -5.39
N VAL A 121 -8.92 14.77 -4.37
CA VAL A 121 -8.87 14.23 -3.00
C VAL A 121 -10.28 14.05 -2.42
N GLU A 122 -11.20 14.97 -2.69
CA GLU A 122 -12.61 14.84 -2.28
C GLU A 122 -13.28 13.62 -2.93
N LEU A 123 -13.02 13.37 -4.20
CA LEU A 123 -13.50 12.16 -4.88
C LEU A 123 -12.94 10.89 -4.24
N GLN A 124 -11.64 10.89 -3.91
CA GLN A 124 -11.02 9.76 -3.20
C GLN A 124 -11.65 9.53 -1.83
N ILE A 125 -11.92 10.59 -1.06
CA ILE A 125 -12.62 10.50 0.24
C ILE A 125 -13.98 9.82 0.07
N GLN A 126 -14.76 10.24 -0.94
CA GLN A 126 -16.08 9.64 -1.22
C GLN A 126 -15.98 8.17 -1.58
N GLN A 127 -14.99 7.80 -2.41
CA GLN A 127 -14.78 6.40 -2.82
C GLN A 127 -14.38 5.53 -1.62
N LEU A 128 -13.42 5.97 -0.81
CA LEU A 128 -12.98 5.24 0.38
C LEU A 128 -14.09 5.13 1.43
N ALA A 129 -14.92 6.16 1.59
CA ALA A 129 -16.06 6.11 2.50
C ALA A 129 -17.11 5.07 2.06
N LYS A 130 -17.42 5.02 0.76
CA LYS A 130 -18.31 3.99 0.18
C LYS A 130 -17.75 2.59 0.35
N GLU A 131 -16.45 2.43 0.12
CA GLU A 131 -15.77 1.14 0.32
C GLU A 131 -15.82 0.70 1.78
N LEU A 132 -15.55 1.58 2.75
CA LEU A 132 -15.65 1.24 4.17
C LEU A 132 -17.07 0.87 4.59
N GLU A 133 -18.08 1.52 4.02
CA GLU A 133 -19.48 1.16 4.27
C GLU A 133 -19.76 -0.26 3.75
N ALA A 134 -19.31 -0.57 2.53
CA ALA A 134 -19.45 -1.90 1.94
C ALA A 134 -18.70 -2.98 2.74
N GLN A 135 -17.56 -2.64 3.37
CA GLN A 135 -16.74 -3.56 4.15
C GLN A 135 -17.27 -3.84 5.56
N ARG A 136 -18.28 -3.11 6.06
CA ARG A 136 -18.84 -3.33 7.40
C ARG A 136 -19.30 -4.76 7.65
N GLN A 137 -20.09 -5.31 6.72
CA GLN A 137 -20.60 -6.69 6.83
C GLN A 137 -19.47 -7.73 6.70
N PRO A 138 -18.61 -7.68 5.66
CA PRO A 138 -17.46 -8.58 5.55
C PRO A 138 -16.56 -8.61 6.79
N VAL A 139 -16.23 -7.46 7.38
CA VAL A 139 -15.43 -7.38 8.61
C VAL A 139 -16.18 -8.01 9.80
N GLY A 140 -17.49 -7.78 9.90
CA GLY A 140 -18.35 -8.42 10.89
C GLY A 140 -18.29 -9.96 10.79
N THR A 141 -18.37 -10.49 9.57
CA THR A 141 -18.23 -11.93 9.29
C THR A 141 -16.87 -12.47 9.69
N CYS A 142 -15.78 -11.78 9.36
CA CYS A 142 -14.42 -12.16 9.79
C CYS A 142 -14.31 -12.26 11.32
N ILE A 143 -14.81 -11.26 12.04
CA ILE A 143 -14.78 -11.25 13.51
C ILE A 143 -15.60 -12.39 14.09
N ALA A 144 -16.80 -12.63 13.56
CA ALA A 144 -17.64 -13.74 13.97
C ALA A 144 -16.95 -15.10 13.71
N ARG A 145 -16.29 -15.25 12.57
CA ARG A 145 -15.57 -16.47 12.21
C ARG A 145 -14.39 -16.74 13.15
N VAL A 146 -13.55 -15.74 13.43
CA VAL A 146 -12.45 -15.88 14.40
C VAL A 146 -12.98 -16.29 15.79
N ARG A 147 -14.10 -15.71 16.23
CA ARG A 147 -14.73 -16.11 17.50
C ARG A 147 -15.21 -17.56 17.48
N ALA A 148 -15.78 -18.02 16.38
CA ALA A 148 -16.21 -19.42 16.22
C ALA A 148 -15.00 -20.36 16.25
N LEU A 149 -13.94 -20.05 15.51
CA LEU A 149 -12.69 -20.83 15.49
C LEU A 149 -12.07 -20.93 16.89
N ARG A 150 -11.98 -19.82 17.62
CA ARG A 150 -11.48 -19.83 19.01
C ARG A 150 -12.31 -20.71 19.94
N ARG A 151 -13.63 -20.78 19.76
CA ARG A 151 -14.50 -21.66 20.58
C ARG A 151 -14.37 -23.13 20.21
N ALA A 152 -14.02 -23.44 18.97
CA ALA A 152 -13.85 -24.81 18.51
C ALA A 152 -12.47 -25.40 18.89
N LEU A 153 -11.47 -24.54 19.09
CA LEU A 153 -10.08 -24.91 19.36
C LEU A 153 -9.69 -24.80 20.86
N CYS A 154 -10.56 -24.25 21.71
CA CYS A 154 -10.40 -24.19 23.16
C CYS A 154 -11.28 -25.26 23.83
#